data_AF-A0A9E0LX94-F1
#
_entry.id   AF-A0A9E0LX94-F1
#
_cell.length_a   1.000
_cell.length_b   1.000
_cell.length_c   1.000
_cell.angle_alpha   90.00
_cell.angle_beta   90.00
_cell.angle_gamma   90.00
#
_symmetry.space_group_name_H-M   'P 1'
#
loop_
_entity.id
_entity.type
_entity.pdbx_description
1 polymer ?
#
loop_
_entity_poly.entity_id
_entity_poly.type
_entity_poly.pdbx_seq_one_letter_code
_entity_poly.pdbx_strand_id
1 'polypeptide(L)'
;MSIAYVDTSCLAAILLAEPGARALALERFDSIWSSNLLEAELLAVVQREGIVVEREELFHHLRWILPDRALGPELGRVFAYGQVRGADAWHLACALLLSPKAEITFLSLDARQREVATRLGFEVEP
;
A
#
# COMPACT_ATOMS: atom_id res chain seq x y z
N MET A 1 18.63 -6.19 1.81
CA MET A 1 17.42 -6.58 1.06
C MET A 1 16.45 -5.41 1.13
N SER A 2 15.91 -4.96 0.00
CA SER A 2 14.97 -3.84 -0.07
C SER A 2 13.53 -4.36 -0.03
N ILE A 3 12.72 -3.85 0.89
CA ILE A 3 11.33 -4.26 1.07
C ILE A 3 10.45 -3.02 0.94
N ALA A 4 9.40 -3.11 0.13
CA ALA A 4 8.38 -2.08 0.05
C ALA A 4 7.03 -2.59 0.52
N TYR A 5 6.28 -1.72 1.20
CA TYR A 5 4.84 -1.83 1.34
C TYR A 5 4.17 -0.92 0.30
N VAL A 6 3.24 -1.44 -0.49
CA VAL A 6 2.54 -0.69 -1.53
C VAL A 6 1.07 -0.50 -1.18
N ASP A 7 0.61 0.76 -1.22
CA ASP A 7 -0.79 1.14 -1.17
C ASP A 7 -1.47 0.92 -2.54
N THR A 8 -2.80 0.74 -2.53
CA THR A 8 -3.57 0.51 -3.76
C THR A 8 -3.39 1.61 -4.79
N SER A 9 -3.25 2.87 -4.35
CA SER A 9 -3.15 4.02 -5.26
C SER A 9 -2.01 3.87 -6.28
N CYS A 10 -0.86 3.30 -5.88
CA CYS A 10 0.26 3.02 -6.79
C CYS A 10 -0.10 2.00 -7.87
N LEU A 11 -0.73 0.87 -7.49
CA LEU A 11 -1.10 -0.16 -8.47
C LEU A 11 -2.26 0.28 -9.36
N ALA A 12 -3.22 1.03 -8.83
CA ALA A 12 -4.29 1.62 -9.61
C ALA A 12 -3.73 2.57 -10.69
N ALA A 13 -2.76 3.41 -10.34
CA ALA A 13 -2.11 4.29 -11.31
C ALA A 13 -1.35 3.52 -12.40
N ILE A 14 -0.67 2.42 -12.05
CA ILE A 14 -0.01 1.53 -13.03
C ILE A 14 -1.04 0.91 -13.96
N LEU A 15 -2.11 0.33 -13.39
CA LEU A 15 -3.19 -0.33 -14.12
C LEU A 15 -3.88 0.64 -15.09
N LEU A 16 -4.09 1.89 -14.68
CA LEU A 16 -4.71 2.95 -15.48
C LEU A 16 -3.73 3.67 -16.42
N ALA A 17 -2.46 3.24 -16.45
CA ALA A 17 -1.39 3.89 -17.21
C ALA A 17 -1.31 5.41 -16.97
N GLU A 18 -1.54 5.84 -15.73
CA GLU A 18 -1.51 7.25 -15.36
C GLU A 18 -0.13 7.86 -15.62
N PRO A 19 -0.07 9.16 -16.02
CA PRO A 19 1.20 9.85 -16.20
C PRO A 19 2.06 9.77 -14.93
N GLY A 20 3.28 9.25 -15.07
CA GLY A 20 4.20 9.09 -13.94
C GLY A 20 4.17 7.72 -13.26
N ALA A 21 3.20 6.85 -13.56
CA ALA A 21 3.13 5.51 -12.94
C ALA A 21 4.36 4.63 -13.25
N ARG A 22 5.04 4.85 -14.38
CA ARG A 22 6.32 4.18 -14.70
C ARG A 22 7.46 4.50 -13.73
N ALA A 23 7.39 5.65 -13.05
CA ALA A 23 8.41 6.06 -12.10
C ALA A 23 8.37 5.24 -10.78
N LEU A 24 7.26 4.55 -10.51
CA LEU A 24 7.07 3.73 -9.31
C LEU A 24 8.02 2.53 -9.23
N ALA A 25 8.57 2.10 -10.38
CA ALA A 25 9.69 1.15 -10.53
C ALA A 25 9.70 0.00 -9.51
N LEU A 26 8.54 -0.64 -9.32
CA LEU A 26 8.29 -1.66 -8.30
C LEU A 26 9.32 -2.80 -8.29
N GLU A 27 9.83 -3.18 -9.46
CA GLU A 27 10.84 -4.22 -9.64
C GLU A 27 12.19 -3.95 -8.96
N ARG A 28 12.44 -2.72 -8.49
CA ARG A 28 13.68 -2.40 -7.75
C ARG A 28 13.71 -2.97 -6.33
N PHE A 29 12.55 -3.42 -5.82
CA PHE A 29 12.44 -3.99 -4.48
C PHE A 29 12.55 -5.50 -4.53
N ASP A 30 13.32 -6.09 -3.59
CA ASP A 30 13.43 -7.55 -3.48
C ASP A 30 12.10 -8.22 -3.12
N SER A 31 11.21 -7.49 -2.43
CA SER A 31 9.84 -7.93 -2.18
C SER A 31 8.88 -6.77 -1.98
N ILE A 32 7.66 -6.95 -2.47
CA ILE A 32 6.58 -5.97 -2.38
C ILE A 32 5.45 -6.60 -1.57
N TRP A 33 5.01 -5.89 -0.54
CA TRP A 33 3.96 -6.33 0.35
C TRP A 33 2.76 -5.39 0.29
N SER A 34 1.56 -5.92 0.50
CA SER A 34 0.37 -5.10 0.73
C SER A 34 -0.62 -5.81 1.64
N SER A 35 -1.63 -5.09 2.12
CA SER A 35 -2.78 -5.71 2.79
C SER A 35 -3.69 -6.38 1.76
N ASN A 36 -4.45 -7.37 2.20
CA ASN A 36 -5.49 -7.98 1.37
C ASN A 36 -6.65 -7.02 1.00
N LEU A 37 -6.74 -5.83 1.61
CA LEU A 37 -7.71 -4.81 1.21
C LEU A 37 -7.45 -4.33 -0.23
N LEU A 38 -6.18 -4.28 -0.64
CA LEU A 38 -5.79 -3.86 -1.98
C LEU A 38 -6.45 -4.69 -3.06
N GLU A 39 -6.64 -5.99 -2.83
CA GLU A 39 -7.32 -6.86 -3.80
C GLU A 39 -8.74 -6.36 -4.09
N ALA A 40 -9.51 -6.04 -3.04
CA ALA A 40 -10.87 -5.56 -3.20
C ALA A 40 -10.90 -4.18 -3.88
N GLU A 41 -9.99 -3.29 -3.52
CA GLU A 41 -9.93 -1.95 -4.09
C GLU A 41 -9.51 -1.96 -5.57
N LEU A 42 -8.51 -2.76 -5.93
CA LEU A 42 -8.04 -2.87 -7.31
C LEU A 42 -9.07 -3.56 -8.21
N LEU A 43 -9.73 -4.60 -7.73
CA LEU A 43 -10.84 -5.24 -8.47
C LEU A 43 -12.03 -4.28 -8.67
N ALA A 44 -12.30 -3.40 -7.70
CA ALA A 44 -13.31 -2.35 -7.87
C ALA A 44 -12.91 -1.34 -8.95
N VAL A 45 -11.61 -0.99 -9.06
CA VAL A 45 -11.09 -0.15 -10.16
C VAL A 45 -11.24 -0.85 -11.50
N VAL A 46 -10.82 -2.12 -11.62
CA VAL A 46 -10.97 -2.93 -12.83
C VAL A 46 -12.43 -2.94 -13.31
N GLN A 47 -13.36 -3.21 -12.40
CA GLN A 47 -14.79 -3.25 -12.69
C GLN A 47 -15.35 -1.88 -13.09
N ARG A 48 -14.92 -0.80 -12.42
CA ARG A 48 -15.37 0.58 -12.70
C ARG A 48 -14.91 1.06 -14.07
N GLU A 49 -13.68 0.72 -14.45
CA GLU A 49 -13.01 1.21 -15.66
C GLU A 49 -13.20 0.27 -16.86
N GLY A 50 -13.87 -0.88 -16.66
CA GLY A 50 -14.13 -1.86 -17.72
C GLY A 50 -12.87 -2.54 -18.25
N ILE A 51 -11.84 -2.66 -17.41
CA ILE A 51 -10.55 -3.25 -17.78
C ILE A 51 -10.69 -4.77 -17.82
N VAL A 52 -10.13 -5.40 -18.85
CA VAL A 52 -10.04 -6.86 -18.95
C VAL A 52 -8.62 -7.26 -18.59
N VAL A 53 -8.45 -7.89 -17.43
CA VAL A 53 -7.16 -8.32 -16.90
C VAL A 53 -7.39 -9.54 -16.00
N GLU A 54 -6.48 -10.50 -16.07
CA GLU A 54 -6.55 -11.69 -15.23
C GLU A 54 -6.03 -11.39 -13.82
N ARG A 55 -6.61 -12.07 -12.82
CA ARG A 55 -6.26 -11.85 -11.41
C ARG A 55 -4.78 -12.10 -11.14
N GLU A 56 -4.23 -13.16 -11.71
CA GLU A 56 -2.83 -13.54 -11.57
C GLU A 56 -1.89 -12.44 -12.11
N GLU A 57 -2.26 -11.78 -13.21
CA GLU A 57 -1.48 -10.69 -13.79
C GLU A 57 -1.40 -9.48 -12.84
N LEU A 58 -2.48 -9.18 -12.13
CA LEU A 58 -2.53 -8.06 -11.18
C LEU A 58 -1.64 -8.27 -9.94
N PHE A 59 -1.55 -9.51 -9.46
CA PHE A 59 -1.08 -9.75 -8.09
C PHE A 59 0.16 -10.65 -7.97
N HIS A 60 0.69 -11.20 -9.07
CA HIS A 60 1.80 -12.17 -9.03
C HIS A 60 3.08 -11.70 -8.32
N HIS A 61 3.33 -10.39 -8.23
CA HIS A 61 4.51 -9.82 -7.56
C HIS A 61 4.27 -9.46 -6.09
N LEU A 62 3.02 -9.54 -5.60
CA LEU A 62 2.67 -9.11 -4.25
C LEU A 62 2.76 -10.26 -3.25
N ARG A 63 3.26 -9.91 -2.07
CA ARG A 63 3.11 -10.70 -0.85
C ARG A 63 2.04 -10.07 0.03
N TRP A 64 1.21 -10.90 0.64
CA TRP A 64 0.05 -10.43 1.40
C TRP A 64 0.33 -10.39 2.89
N ILE A 65 -0.05 -9.28 3.52
CA ILE A 65 -0.25 -9.20 4.96
C ILE A 65 -1.69 -9.60 5.26
N LEU A 66 -1.82 -10.71 5.99
CA LEU A 66 -3.09 -11.25 6.48
C LEU A 66 -3.07 -11.20 8.01
N PRO A 67 -3.53 -10.10 8.63
CA PRO A 67 -3.55 -9.99 10.08
C PRO A 67 -4.37 -11.12 10.71
N ASP A 68 -3.77 -11.87 11.62
CA ASP A 68 -4.43 -12.93 12.41
C ASP A 68 -5.09 -12.38 13.70
N ARG A 69 -4.98 -11.07 13.91
CA ARG A 69 -5.54 -10.32 15.02
C ARG A 69 -6.03 -8.95 14.59
N ALA A 70 -6.82 -8.32 15.45
CA ALA A 70 -7.14 -6.90 15.31
C ALA A 70 -5.88 -6.03 15.34
N LEU A 71 -5.87 -4.98 14.51
CA LEU A 71 -4.76 -4.02 14.38
C LEU A 71 -4.89 -2.81 15.33
N GLY A 72 -5.58 -2.97 16.46
CA GLY A 72 -5.84 -1.88 17.40
C GLY A 72 -4.59 -1.10 17.83
N PRO A 73 -3.49 -1.77 18.23
CA PRO A 73 -2.25 -1.10 18.59
C PRO A 73 -1.64 -0.29 17.44
N GLU A 74 -1.63 -0.85 16.23
CA GLU A 74 -1.11 -0.19 15.03
C GLU A 74 -1.97 1.01 14.63
N LEU A 75 -3.29 0.84 14.61
CA LEU A 75 -4.24 1.91 14.32
C LEU A 75 -4.15 3.05 15.35
N GLY A 76 -3.96 2.72 16.62
CA GLY A 76 -3.69 3.71 17.68
C GLY A 76 -2.45 4.54 17.38
N ARG A 77 -1.37 3.92 16.89
CA ARG A 77 -0.16 4.65 16.44
C ARG A 77 -0.45 5.51 15.21
N VAL A 78 -1.16 5.00 14.21
CA VAL A 78 -1.52 5.75 13.00
C VAL A 78 -2.28 7.02 13.36
N PHE A 79 -3.35 6.89 14.14
CA PHE A 79 -4.20 8.03 14.49
C PHE A 79 -3.57 9.01 15.47
N ALA A 80 -2.51 8.62 16.19
CA ALA A 80 -1.71 9.55 16.99
C ALA A 80 -0.96 10.58 16.13
N TYR A 81 -0.68 10.29 14.85
CA TYR A 81 0.07 11.18 13.95
C TYR A 81 -0.77 11.91 12.92
N GLY A 82 -2.03 11.50 12.71
CA GLY A 82 -2.99 12.22 11.89
C GLY A 82 -4.24 11.42 11.53
N GLN A 83 -5.26 12.13 11.05
CA GLN A 83 -6.47 11.53 10.49
C GLN A 83 -6.28 11.19 9.00
N VAL A 84 -6.62 9.95 8.64
CA VAL A 84 -6.65 9.39 7.27
C VAL A 84 -7.96 8.60 7.09
N ARG A 85 -8.29 8.17 5.86
CA ARG A 85 -9.48 7.34 5.63
C ARG A 85 -9.29 5.93 6.19
N GLY A 86 -10.37 5.19 6.33
CA GLY A 86 -10.33 3.82 6.90
C GLY A 86 -9.41 2.88 6.14
N ALA A 87 -9.45 2.90 4.80
CA ALA A 87 -8.56 2.12 3.95
C ALA A 87 -7.09 2.54 4.11
N ASP A 88 -6.83 3.85 4.04
CA ASP A 88 -5.48 4.41 4.24
C ASP A 88 -4.90 4.01 5.61
N ALA A 89 -5.72 4.07 6.68
CA ALA A 89 -5.34 3.65 8.03
C ALA A 89 -5.03 2.15 8.09
N TRP A 90 -5.83 1.33 7.40
CA TRP A 90 -5.63 -0.12 7.33
C TRP A 90 -4.30 -0.47 6.68
N HIS A 91 -3.95 0.20 5.58
CA HIS A 91 -2.66 0.05 4.91
C HIS A 91 -1.49 0.41 5.82
N LEU A 92 -1.54 1.58 6.45
CA LEU A 92 -0.50 2.02 7.40
C LEU A 92 -0.38 1.06 8.59
N ALA A 93 -1.50 0.56 9.10
CA ALA A 93 -1.49 -0.40 10.20
C ALA A 93 -0.89 -1.76 9.79
N CYS A 94 -1.15 -2.24 8.58
CA CYS A 94 -0.52 -3.45 8.05
C CYS A 94 0.99 -3.25 7.82
N ALA A 95 1.41 -2.08 7.34
CA ALA A 95 2.83 -1.75 7.20
C ALA A 95 3.54 -1.75 8.56
N LEU A 96 2.89 -1.23 9.62
CA LEU A 96 3.41 -1.29 10.99
C LEU A 96 3.41 -2.71 11.56
N LEU A 97 2.45 -3.56 11.21
CA LEU A 97 2.46 -4.97 11.60
C LEU A 97 3.67 -5.69 10.98
N LEU A 98 3.94 -5.43 9.69
CA LEU A 98 5.09 -5.99 8.96
C LEU A 98 6.43 -5.46 9.50
N SER A 99 6.52 -4.15 9.73
CA SER A 99 7.73 -3.47 10.20
C SER A 99 7.40 -2.50 11.33
N PRO A 100 7.37 -2.98 12.60
CA PRO A 100 7.00 -2.14 13.74
C PRO A 100 7.90 -0.92 13.95
N LYS A 101 9.15 -1.01 13.46
CA LYS A 101 10.18 0.04 13.49
C LYS A 101 10.24 0.87 12.20
N ALA A 102 9.36 0.61 11.24
CA ALA A 102 9.28 1.32 9.96
C ALA A 102 10.56 1.23 9.09
N GLU A 103 11.27 0.11 9.17
CA GLU A 103 12.50 -0.19 8.41
C GLU A 103 12.23 -0.68 6.97
N ILE A 104 11.14 -0.20 6.36
CA ILE A 104 10.72 -0.52 4.98
C ILE A 104 10.25 0.75 4.27
N THR A 105 10.26 0.74 2.94
CA THR A 105 9.71 1.85 2.15
C THR A 105 8.19 1.72 2.04
N PHE A 106 7.45 2.81 2.23
CA PHE A 106 6.00 2.89 2.03
C PHE A 106 5.70 3.65 0.74
N LEU A 107 5.10 2.97 -0.24
CA LEU A 107 4.74 3.52 -1.54
C LEU A 107 3.26 3.93 -1.53
N SER A 108 2.98 5.19 -1.83
CA SER A 108 1.61 5.70 -1.95
C SER A 108 1.53 6.98 -2.76
N LEU A 109 0.52 7.09 -3.61
CA LEU A 109 0.19 8.34 -4.32
C LEU A 109 -0.72 9.28 -3.51
N ASP A 110 -1.28 8.85 -2.38
CA ASP A 110 -2.08 9.69 -1.48
C ASP A 110 -1.19 10.57 -0.58
N ALA A 111 -1.25 11.89 -0.78
CA ALA A 111 -0.43 12.85 -0.05
C ALA A 111 -0.67 12.83 1.47
N ARG A 112 -1.90 12.57 1.91
CA ARG A 112 -2.27 12.58 3.32
C ARG A 112 -1.80 11.29 4.01
N GLN A 113 -1.93 10.15 3.34
CA GLN A 113 -1.38 8.88 3.81
C GLN A 113 0.15 8.95 3.90
N ARG A 114 0.81 9.51 2.88
CA ARG A 114 2.27 9.74 2.89
C ARG A 114 2.72 10.60 4.07
N GLU A 115 2.02 11.69 4.36
CA GLU A 115 2.34 12.54 5.52
C GLU A 115 2.33 11.74 6.83
N VAL A 116 1.33 10.90 7.03
CA VAL A 116 1.24 10.06 8.23
C VAL A 116 2.29 8.95 8.23
N ALA A 117 2.58 8.31 7.08
CA ALA A 117 3.66 7.33 6.96
C ALA A 117 5.02 7.92 7.34
N THR A 118 5.35 9.12 6.85
CA THR A 118 6.59 9.81 7.21
C THR A 118 6.66 10.08 8.71
N ARG A 119 5.57 10.52 9.34
CA ARG A 119 5.52 10.77 10.80
C ARG A 119 5.62 9.48 11.62
N LEU A 120 5.19 8.35 11.08
CA LEU A 120 5.36 7.03 11.68
C LEU A 120 6.80 6.50 11.59
N GLY A 121 7.65 7.15 10.78
CA GLY A 121 9.06 6.82 10.62
C GLY A 121 9.39 6.02 9.36
N PHE A 122 8.43 5.80 8.45
CA PHE A 122 8.70 5.12 7.18
C PHE A 122 9.50 6.03 6.25
N GLU A 123 10.37 5.42 5.44
CA GLU A 123 10.79 6.03 4.18
C GLU A 123 9.59 6.01 3.23
N VAL A 124 9.29 7.12 2.57
CA VAL A 124 8.07 7.25 1.77
C VAL A 124 8.40 7.70 0.35
N GLU A 125 7.84 7.01 -0.63
CA GLU A 125 7.95 7.36 -2.04
C GLU A 125 6.56 7.39 -2.69
N PRO A 126 6.32 8.28 -3.68
CA PRO A 126 5.11 8.24 -4.48
C PRO A 126 5.01 6.92 -5.25
#